data_AF-A0A8J9YA03-F1
#
_entry.id   AF-A0A8J9YA03-F1
#
_cell.length_a   1.000
_cell.length_b   1.000
_cell.length_c   1.000
_cell.angle_alpha   90.00
_cell.angle_beta   90.00
_cell.angle_gamma   90.00
#
_symmetry.space_group_name_H-M   'P 1'
#
loop_
_entity.id
_entity.type
_entity.pdbx_description
1 polymer ?
#
loop_
_entity_poly.entity_id
_entity_poly.type
_entity_poly.pdbx_seq_one_letter_code
_entity_poly.pdbx_strand_id
1 'polypeptide(L)'
;MKIRFEVPNKLEIIFGKDKAECDGCGSDSEEGRSVGELLLPQYALATGGLARDHRPLITFPDNNNFHVLSAAEYRRLLLYLTSVPSLLEAEMGFHIIIDRRKDRWNSVKTALLRISEFFPGIIHAVYVLRPASFLQKALSEVSSKLFKEEFRFRVLVCSCVDELYEHFDRSQLTPDLGGELQYSHSEWIQQRIALEKFSTLMKEISSKLDEFMHEIVDCDMGNDPTQTKELLDCQESRYKALKTELSSATSQGEELLTQVRKPNLTYNIISHVAAVERLLVQLDETEKQFDNFWQKHSMKLNHWLKFRTFLLNFKQMQATLDSHLKTACDMTEVGETANRVDSLIQEANEFEKLCNCDLDSASTVIEEGEKLMSDPLSSVDHIESKCEELRRTSSLLMEKIQKRNLLLTKARELMDRIDKANDWCTTGVEILAGEGGLIAVDKLLEDAKSFGLAAPEQFRDMLLQSATQETRALVTQVCQRVEDVWLMVSVKRATLVRAAARPARPVQTVPPHCAAPPPSNQNW
;
A
#
# COMPACT_ATOMS: atom_id res chain seq x y z
N MET A 1 -9.59 10.19 15.41
CA MET A 1 -9.58 9.24 16.55
C MET A 1 -8.25 9.45 17.25
N LYS A 2 -8.21 10.17 18.38
CA LYS A 2 -6.95 10.48 19.09
C LYS A 2 -6.57 9.25 19.91
N ILE A 3 -5.50 8.56 19.53
CA ILE A 3 -4.84 7.60 20.42
C ILE A 3 -4.07 8.44 21.42
N ARG A 4 -4.76 8.93 22.46
CA ARG A 4 -4.11 9.68 23.52
C ARG A 4 -3.63 8.66 24.54
N PHE A 5 -2.31 8.56 24.71
CA PHE A 5 -1.78 8.05 25.95
C PHE A 5 -2.18 9.02 27.05
N GLU A 6 -3.27 8.73 27.76
CA GLU A 6 -3.45 9.25 29.10
C GLU A 6 -2.43 8.53 29.99
N VAL A 7 -1.19 9.02 29.96
CA VAL A 7 -0.30 8.86 31.09
C VAL A 7 -1.01 9.56 32.24
N PRO A 8 -1.36 8.87 33.35
CA PRO A 8 -2.03 9.52 34.46
C PRO A 8 -1.28 10.79 34.84
N ASN A 9 -1.99 11.93 34.91
CA ASN A 9 -1.49 13.29 35.21
C ASN A 9 -0.45 13.37 36.36
N LYS A 10 -0.36 12.35 37.19
CA LYS A 10 0.61 12.24 38.30
C LYS A 10 2.08 12.22 37.86
N LEU A 11 2.38 11.72 36.66
CA LEU A 11 3.75 11.75 36.11
C LEU A 11 4.10 13.09 35.44
N GLU A 12 3.13 13.98 35.21
CA GLU A 12 3.37 15.35 34.70
C GLU A 12 3.88 16.29 35.80
N ILE A 13 3.63 15.99 37.08
CA ILE A 13 4.12 16.78 38.22
C ILE A 13 5.67 16.76 38.30
N ILE A 14 6.31 15.77 37.68
CA ILE A 14 7.75 15.49 37.80
C ILE A 14 8.56 16.15 36.67
N PHE A 15 7.95 16.41 35.52
CA PHE A 15 8.59 17.09 34.40
C PHE A 15 7.90 18.44 34.23
N GLY A 16 8.49 19.50 34.78
CA GLY A 16 8.01 20.86 34.59
C GLY A 16 7.71 21.14 33.12
N LYS A 17 6.43 21.10 32.75
CA LYS A 17 5.90 21.87 31.64
C LYS A 17 5.40 23.16 32.24
N ASP A 18 6.26 24.17 32.22
CA ASP A 18 5.79 25.54 32.13
C ASP A 18 4.87 25.59 30.91
N LYS A 19 3.56 25.54 31.15
CA LYS A 19 2.63 26.20 30.24
C LYS A 19 2.94 27.68 30.39
N ALA A 20 3.80 28.17 29.50
CA ALA A 20 3.97 29.57 29.22
C ALA A 20 2.61 30.16 28.80
N GLU A 21 1.86 30.67 29.77
CA GLU A 21 1.13 31.91 29.55
C GLU A 21 2.10 33.03 29.92
N CYS A 22 2.74 33.54 28.87
CA CYS A 22 3.54 34.75 28.91
C CYS A 22 2.64 35.90 29.37
N ASP A 23 2.92 36.45 30.54
CA ASP A 23 2.81 37.87 30.77
C ASP A 23 3.98 38.32 31.65
N GLY A 24 4.98 38.91 30.99
CA GLY A 24 5.80 40.00 31.52
C GLY A 24 6.70 39.75 32.74
N CYS A 25 8.01 39.79 32.46
CA CYS A 25 9.12 40.17 33.36
C CYS A 25 9.74 39.07 34.26
N GLY A 26 11.06 38.89 34.09
CA GLY A 26 11.96 38.53 35.21
C GLY A 26 12.66 37.19 35.12
N SER A 27 13.95 37.26 34.75
CA SER A 27 15.08 36.39 35.12
C SER A 27 14.86 35.28 36.18
N ASP A 28 15.15 34.03 35.82
CA ASP A 28 16.17 33.16 36.43
C ASP A 28 15.86 31.69 36.09
N SER A 29 16.68 31.10 35.22
CA SER A 29 16.73 29.65 35.04
C SER A 29 17.33 29.01 36.30
N GLU A 30 16.50 28.48 37.19
CA GLU A 30 16.94 27.79 38.41
C GLU A 30 17.71 26.49 38.07
N GLU A 31 19.04 26.58 37.94
CA GLU A 31 19.97 25.43 38.00
C GLU A 31 19.98 24.82 39.42
N GLY A 32 18.98 23.98 39.72
CA GLY A 32 18.93 23.18 40.96
C GLY A 32 19.13 21.70 40.69
N ARG A 33 19.62 20.93 41.68
CA ARG A 33 19.81 19.47 41.60
C ARG A 33 18.57 18.74 41.06
N SER A 34 18.80 17.70 40.28
CA SER A 34 17.77 16.77 39.81
C SER A 34 17.15 16.00 40.97
N VAL A 35 15.94 15.45 40.78
CA VAL A 35 15.28 14.65 41.83
C VAL A 35 16.14 13.46 42.27
N GLY A 36 16.80 12.76 41.34
CA GLY A 36 17.70 11.65 41.67
C GLY A 36 18.82 12.07 42.61
N GLU A 37 19.45 13.23 42.36
CA GLU A 37 20.49 13.80 43.21
C GLU A 37 19.96 14.28 44.56
N LEU A 38 18.70 14.72 44.62
CA LEU A 38 18.03 15.12 45.87
C LEU A 38 17.63 13.92 46.74
N LEU A 39 17.42 12.74 46.15
CA LEU A 39 17.08 11.53 46.89
C LEU A 39 18.30 10.93 47.59
N LEU A 40 19.46 10.87 46.91
CA LEU A 40 20.69 10.22 47.41
C LEU A 40 21.09 10.55 48.86
N PRO A 41 21.02 11.81 49.33
CA PRO A 41 21.44 12.16 50.69
C PRO A 41 20.46 11.75 51.79
N GLN A 42 19.31 11.15 51.43
CA GLN A 42 18.29 10.66 52.37
C GLN A 42 17.71 11.76 53.26
N TYR A 43 17.47 12.96 52.70
CA TYR A 43 16.83 14.04 53.46
C TYR A 43 15.46 13.59 53.99
N ALA A 44 14.64 12.96 53.14
CA ALA A 44 13.40 12.32 53.53
C ALA A 44 13.23 10.99 52.77
N LEU A 45 12.52 10.05 53.39
CA LEU A 45 12.40 8.67 52.93
C LEU A 45 10.92 8.30 52.79
N ALA A 46 10.54 7.83 51.61
CA ALA A 46 9.26 7.16 51.36
C ALA A 46 9.51 5.65 51.28
N THR A 47 9.63 5.02 52.44
CA THR A 47 10.03 3.59 52.55
C THR A 47 8.95 2.62 52.06
N GLY A 48 7.71 3.10 51.89
CA GLY A 48 6.53 2.28 51.65
C GLY A 48 5.83 1.82 52.91
N GLY A 49 6.30 2.22 54.10
CA GLY A 49 5.61 1.94 55.35
C GLY A 49 4.23 2.61 55.39
N LEU A 50 3.29 1.93 56.05
CA LEU A 50 1.95 2.43 56.33
C LEU A 50 1.72 2.56 57.84
N ALA A 51 0.95 3.58 58.23
CA ALA A 51 0.35 3.61 59.56
C ALA A 51 -0.74 2.54 59.71
N ARG A 52 -1.14 2.27 60.95
CA ARG A 52 -2.23 1.32 61.27
C ARG A 52 -3.57 1.68 60.64
N ASP A 53 -3.77 2.95 60.29
CA ASP A 53 -4.95 3.43 59.56
C ASP A 53 -4.74 3.44 58.04
N HIS A 54 -3.73 2.71 57.55
CA HIS A 54 -3.37 2.50 56.15
C HIS A 54 -2.93 3.77 55.39
N ARG A 55 -2.58 4.84 56.09
CA ARG A 55 -2.04 6.07 55.48
C ARG A 55 -0.52 5.97 55.23
N PRO A 56 -0.01 6.55 54.13
CA PRO A 56 1.41 6.52 53.79
C PRO A 56 2.29 7.23 54.82
N LEU A 57 3.47 6.65 55.08
CA LEU A 57 4.49 7.19 55.98
C LEU A 57 5.65 7.84 55.19
N ILE A 58 6.03 9.05 55.59
CA ILE A 58 7.30 9.69 55.19
C ILE A 58 8.17 9.90 56.43
N THR A 59 9.42 9.43 56.36
CA THR A 59 10.38 9.56 57.45
C THR A 59 11.43 10.61 57.12
N PHE A 60 11.69 11.51 58.06
CA PHE A 60 12.77 12.50 58.04
C PHE A 60 13.86 12.00 59.00
N PRO A 61 14.87 11.25 58.52
CA PRO A 61 15.87 10.62 59.37
C PRO A 61 16.77 11.64 60.05
N ASP A 62 17.59 11.15 60.98
CA ASP A 62 18.55 11.90 61.79
C ASP A 62 19.77 12.42 61.00
N ASN A 63 19.78 12.24 59.67
CA ASN A 63 20.89 12.63 58.80
C ASN A 63 20.73 14.11 58.38
N ASN A 64 21.24 14.98 59.24
CA ASN A 64 20.75 16.33 59.44
C ASN A 64 21.32 17.42 58.51
N ASN A 65 21.09 17.30 57.19
CA ASN A 65 21.60 18.27 56.19
C ASN A 65 20.51 19.12 55.52
N PHE A 66 19.31 19.22 56.11
CA PHE A 66 18.19 19.96 55.52
C PHE A 66 18.50 21.44 55.23
N HIS A 67 19.31 22.06 56.08
CA HIS A 67 19.75 23.46 55.92
C HIS A 67 20.54 23.70 54.61
N VAL A 68 21.05 22.63 53.99
CA VAL A 68 21.77 22.69 52.70
C VAL A 68 20.81 22.77 51.51
N LEU A 69 19.54 22.38 51.67
CA LEU A 69 18.54 22.47 50.61
C LEU A 69 18.03 23.90 50.45
N SER A 70 18.05 24.41 49.22
CA SER A 70 17.29 25.61 48.87
C SER A 70 15.78 25.36 49.02
N ALA A 71 14.99 26.45 49.07
CA ALA A 71 13.53 26.33 49.15
C ALA A 71 12.95 25.57 47.94
N ALA A 72 13.46 25.85 46.74
CA ALA A 72 13.07 25.19 45.49
C ALA A 72 13.42 23.69 45.50
N GLU A 73 14.63 23.32 45.92
CA GLU A 73 15.06 21.92 46.03
C GLU A 73 14.24 21.15 47.06
N TYR A 74 13.92 21.76 48.19
CA TYR A 74 13.08 21.16 49.23
C TYR A 74 11.66 20.90 48.71
N ARG A 75 11.04 21.89 48.06
CA ARG A 75 9.72 21.74 47.42
C ARG A 75 9.74 20.62 46.38
N ARG A 76 10.76 20.59 45.51
CA ARG A 76 10.91 19.57 44.46
C ARG A 76 11.01 18.15 45.03
N LEU A 77 11.81 17.96 46.09
CA LEU A 77 11.94 16.69 46.79
C LEU A 77 10.60 16.24 47.40
N LEU A 78 9.89 17.12 48.10
CA LEU A 78 8.61 16.76 48.73
C LEU A 78 7.51 16.49 47.71
N LEU A 79 7.44 17.28 46.62
CA LEU A 79 6.55 17.01 45.49
C LEU A 79 6.79 15.62 44.91
N TYR A 80 8.05 15.23 44.74
CA TYR A 80 8.37 13.89 44.27
C TYR A 80 7.93 12.81 45.26
N LEU A 81 8.35 12.89 46.53
CA LEU A 81 8.07 11.85 47.52
C LEU A 81 6.56 11.66 47.77
N THR A 82 5.79 12.75 47.76
CA THR A 82 4.33 12.70 47.91
C THR A 82 3.60 12.22 46.65
N SER A 83 4.25 12.23 45.49
CA SER A 83 3.72 11.64 44.25
C SER A 83 3.85 10.11 44.18
N VAL A 84 4.70 9.51 45.02
CA VAL A 84 4.99 8.06 45.01
C VAL A 84 3.75 7.22 45.36
N PRO A 85 2.96 7.54 46.40
CA PRO A 85 1.69 6.86 46.63
C PRO A 85 0.65 7.11 45.53
N SER A 86 -0.32 6.22 45.41
CA SER A 86 -1.47 6.39 44.50
C SER A 86 -2.31 7.61 44.89
N LEU A 87 -3.22 8.04 44.00
CA LEU A 87 -4.00 9.27 44.22
C LEU A 87 -4.86 9.15 45.48
N LEU A 88 -5.55 8.02 45.58
CA LEU A 88 -6.39 7.67 46.71
C LEU A 88 -5.63 7.74 48.03
N GLU A 89 -4.39 7.25 48.07
CA GLU A 89 -3.57 7.25 49.29
C GLU A 89 -3.07 8.64 49.65
N ALA A 90 -2.67 9.44 48.65
CA ALA A 90 -2.27 10.82 48.88
C ALA A 90 -3.44 11.68 49.39
N GLU A 91 -4.66 11.41 48.93
CA GLU A 91 -5.90 12.05 49.40
C GLU A 91 -6.27 11.66 50.84
N MET A 92 -5.93 10.44 51.26
CA MET A 92 -6.00 10.07 52.68
C MET A 92 -5.01 10.92 53.50
N GLY A 93 -3.89 11.34 52.93
CA GLY A 93 -2.90 12.13 53.63
C GLY A 93 -1.90 11.29 54.41
N PHE A 94 -0.86 11.96 54.91
CA PHE A 94 0.41 11.35 55.28
C PHE A 94 0.64 11.39 56.78
N HIS A 95 1.23 10.32 57.31
CA HIS A 95 1.93 10.40 58.59
C HIS A 95 3.40 10.73 58.35
N ILE A 96 3.98 11.52 59.24
CA ILE A 96 5.37 11.93 59.14
C ILE A 96 6.12 11.56 60.42
N ILE A 97 7.26 10.89 60.32
CA ILE A 97 8.17 10.69 61.44
C ILE A 97 9.37 11.62 61.27
N ILE A 98 9.70 12.40 62.30
CA ILE A 98 10.90 13.22 62.37
C ILE A 98 11.82 12.61 63.43
N ASP A 99 12.91 11.97 62.99
CA ASP A 99 13.91 11.40 63.90
C ASP A 99 15.01 12.42 64.19
N ARG A 100 15.12 12.89 65.44
CA ARG A 100 16.14 13.85 65.89
C ARG A 100 16.80 13.41 67.18
N ARG A 101 16.86 12.10 67.44
CA ARG A 101 17.43 11.54 68.68
C ARG A 101 18.87 11.97 68.92
N LYS A 102 19.69 12.17 67.88
CA LYS A 102 21.10 12.59 67.99
C LYS A 102 21.35 14.07 67.68
N ASP A 103 20.31 14.90 67.69
CA ASP A 103 20.37 16.30 67.27
C ASP A 103 19.85 17.28 68.34
N ARG A 104 19.59 18.56 68.00
CA ARG A 104 19.12 19.62 68.89
C ARG A 104 17.65 19.96 68.64
N TRP A 105 16.97 20.48 69.67
CA TRP A 105 15.56 20.89 69.57
C TRP A 105 15.28 21.93 68.48
N ASN A 106 16.23 22.84 68.21
CA ASN A 106 16.06 23.81 67.13
C ASN A 106 15.93 23.15 65.75
N SER A 107 16.56 21.99 65.53
CA SER A 107 16.40 21.23 64.28
C SER A 107 15.00 20.67 64.10
N VAL A 108 14.39 20.18 65.20
CA VAL A 108 12.98 19.77 65.22
C VAL A 108 12.08 20.93 64.78
N LYS A 109 12.27 22.13 65.36
CA LYS A 109 11.50 23.33 65.00
C LYS A 109 11.66 23.68 63.52
N THR A 110 12.89 23.71 63.02
CA THR A 110 13.18 24.01 61.61
C THR A 110 12.52 23.01 60.67
N ALA A 111 12.57 21.71 60.99
CA ALA A 111 11.93 20.67 60.18
C ALA A 111 10.40 20.86 60.15
N LEU A 112 9.77 21.12 61.30
CA LEU A 112 8.33 21.33 61.38
C LEU A 112 7.86 22.57 60.62
N LEU A 113 8.59 23.70 60.73
CA LEU A 113 8.29 24.91 59.97
C LEU A 113 8.38 24.66 58.46
N ARG A 114 9.47 24.01 58.00
CA ARG A 114 9.64 23.68 56.58
C ARG A 114 8.58 22.70 56.07
N ILE A 115 8.22 21.69 56.85
CA ILE A 115 7.13 20.77 56.51
C ILE A 115 5.81 21.56 56.41
N SER A 116 5.52 22.42 57.39
CA SER A 116 4.30 23.23 57.37
C SER A 116 4.22 24.20 56.19
N GLU A 117 5.36 24.71 55.73
CA GLU A 117 5.42 25.68 54.64
C GLU A 117 5.39 25.03 53.25
N PHE A 118 6.08 23.90 53.05
CA PHE A 118 6.33 23.34 51.71
C PHE A 118 5.69 21.98 51.45
N PHE A 119 5.13 21.30 52.44
CA PHE A 119 4.54 19.97 52.22
C PHE A 119 3.29 20.09 51.33
N PRO A 120 3.25 19.41 50.16
CA PRO A 120 2.23 19.66 49.15
C PRO A 120 0.91 18.90 49.36
N GLY A 121 0.84 18.04 50.39
CA GLY A 121 -0.31 17.16 50.64
C GLY A 121 -0.94 17.35 52.03
N ILE A 122 -1.94 16.52 52.32
CA ILE A 122 -2.61 16.52 53.63
C ILE A 122 -1.69 15.81 54.64
N ILE A 123 -1.37 16.47 55.75
CA ILE A 123 -0.63 15.85 56.86
C ILE A 123 -1.64 15.42 57.91
N HIS A 124 -1.71 14.12 58.18
CA HIS A 124 -2.57 13.56 59.22
C HIS A 124 -1.98 13.78 60.62
N ALA A 125 -0.74 13.35 60.83
CA ALA A 125 -0.01 13.54 62.09
C ALA A 125 1.51 13.51 61.87
N VAL A 126 2.23 14.22 62.75
CA VAL A 126 3.69 14.24 62.79
C VAL A 126 4.18 13.70 64.13
N TYR A 127 5.05 12.70 64.10
CA TYR A 127 5.66 12.07 65.26
C TYR A 127 7.12 12.48 65.36
N VAL A 128 7.51 13.06 66.49
CA VAL A 128 8.87 13.56 66.71
C VAL A 128 9.59 12.64 67.71
N LEU A 129 10.60 11.91 67.26
CA LEU A 129 11.55 11.25 68.16
C LEU A 129 12.55 12.30 68.64
N ARG A 130 12.38 12.75 69.89
CA ARG A 130 13.09 13.92 70.43
C ARG A 130 14.59 13.65 70.70
N PRO A 131 15.42 14.72 70.73
CA PRO A 131 16.77 14.67 71.30
C PRO A 131 16.81 14.09 72.72
N ALA A 132 17.79 13.24 72.99
CA ALA A 132 17.99 12.63 74.31
C ALA A 132 18.21 13.66 75.44
N SER A 133 18.83 14.80 75.12
CA SER A 133 19.18 15.87 76.06
C SER A 133 18.02 16.82 76.41
N PHE A 134 16.81 16.61 75.86
CA PHE A 134 15.64 17.46 76.12
C PHE A 134 14.82 16.94 77.31
N LEU A 135 14.51 17.78 78.30
CA LEU A 135 13.81 17.35 79.53
C LEU A 135 12.29 17.29 79.35
N GLN A 136 11.62 16.29 79.95
CA GLN A 136 10.17 16.14 79.86
C GLN A 136 9.36 17.33 80.42
N LYS A 137 9.86 18.05 81.44
CA LYS A 137 9.20 19.27 81.94
C LYS A 137 9.15 20.37 80.88
N ALA A 138 10.25 20.56 80.13
CA ALA A 138 10.31 21.50 79.02
C ALA A 138 9.41 21.09 77.84
N LEU A 139 9.13 19.79 77.67
CA LEU A 139 8.15 19.32 76.69
C LEU A 139 6.74 19.81 77.02
N SER A 140 6.28 19.73 78.26
CA SER A 140 4.90 20.13 78.61
C SER A 140 4.62 21.63 78.37
N GLU A 141 5.61 22.48 78.61
CA GLU A 141 5.51 23.94 78.41
C GLU A 141 5.63 24.34 76.93
N VAL A 142 6.52 23.69 76.16
CA VAL A 142 6.67 23.95 74.72
C VAL A 142 5.55 23.26 73.92
N SER A 143 5.09 22.10 74.35
CA SER A 143 4.03 21.30 73.72
C SER A 143 2.68 22.03 73.67
N SER A 144 2.32 22.67 74.77
CA SER A 144 1.00 23.30 74.94
C SER A 144 0.86 24.65 74.21
N LYS A 145 1.94 25.43 74.08
CA LYS A 145 1.94 26.75 73.43
C LYS A 145 2.37 26.74 71.96
N LEU A 146 3.36 25.93 71.58
CA LEU A 146 3.94 25.98 70.23
C LEU A 146 3.12 25.18 69.22
N PHE A 147 2.61 23.99 69.59
CA PHE A 147 2.09 23.04 68.60
C PHE A 147 0.58 23.09 68.36
N LYS A 148 -0.19 23.74 69.23
CA LYS A 148 -1.66 23.86 69.06
C LYS A 148 -2.07 25.06 68.19
N GLU A 149 -1.26 26.11 68.14
CA GLU A 149 -1.61 27.36 67.45
C GLU A 149 -0.79 27.60 66.16
N GLU A 150 0.41 27.01 66.03
CA GLU A 150 1.34 27.30 64.93
C GLU A 150 1.19 26.36 63.70
N PHE A 151 0.70 25.13 63.89
CA PHE A 151 0.67 24.10 62.84
C PHE A 151 -0.75 23.60 62.54
N ARG A 152 -1.04 23.37 61.25
CA ARG A 152 -2.33 22.85 60.77
C ARG A 152 -2.50 21.33 60.93
N PHE A 153 -1.56 20.67 61.59
CA PHE A 153 -1.52 19.21 61.78
C PHE A 153 -1.16 18.86 63.22
N ARG A 154 -1.56 17.67 63.66
CA ARG A 154 -1.27 17.17 65.00
C ARG A 154 0.21 16.79 65.13
N VAL A 155 0.88 17.29 66.17
CA VAL A 155 2.26 16.90 66.51
C VAL A 155 2.28 16.08 67.80
N LEU A 156 2.88 14.90 67.75
CA LEU A 156 3.12 14.02 68.89
C LEU A 156 4.62 13.90 69.15
N VAL A 157 5.06 14.20 70.37
CA VAL A 157 6.48 14.08 70.73
C VAL A 157 6.71 12.81 71.52
N CYS A 158 7.46 11.88 70.94
CA CYS A 158 7.73 10.57 71.49
C CYS A 158 9.02 10.58 72.32
N SER A 159 8.99 9.98 73.52
CA SER A 159 10.19 9.89 74.37
C SER A 159 11.08 8.69 74.03
N CYS A 160 10.50 7.64 73.46
CA CYS A 160 11.23 6.50 72.91
C CYS A 160 10.57 6.01 71.61
N VAL A 161 11.23 5.07 70.93
CA VAL A 161 10.72 4.45 69.70
C VAL A 161 9.46 3.62 69.97
N ASP A 162 9.32 3.04 71.15
CA ASP A 162 8.18 2.15 71.47
C ASP A 162 6.82 2.85 71.39
N GLU A 163 6.79 4.17 71.64
CA GLU A 163 5.57 4.99 71.48
C GLU A 163 5.09 5.06 70.02
N LEU A 164 5.95 4.81 69.02
CA LEU A 164 5.53 4.72 67.62
C LEU A 164 4.66 3.47 67.36
N TYR A 165 4.80 2.40 68.15
CA TYR A 165 4.11 1.14 67.87
C TYR A 165 2.59 1.19 68.12
N GLU A 166 2.12 2.21 68.85
CA GLU A 166 0.70 2.53 68.98
C GLU A 166 0.08 2.95 67.64
N HIS A 167 0.89 3.50 66.73
CA HIS A 167 0.45 4.09 65.47
C HIS A 167 0.93 3.32 64.23
N PHE A 168 2.00 2.54 64.36
CA PHE A 168 2.62 1.79 63.27
C PHE A 168 2.89 0.35 63.68
N ASP A 169 2.62 -0.61 62.78
CA ASP A 169 3.10 -1.98 62.98
C ASP A 169 4.62 -2.04 62.76
N ARG A 170 5.30 -2.90 63.52
CA ARG A 170 6.77 -3.04 63.42
C ARG A 170 7.22 -3.45 62.02
N SER A 171 6.40 -4.22 61.29
CA SER A 171 6.65 -4.59 59.90
C SER A 171 6.58 -3.42 58.91
N GLN A 172 6.08 -2.25 59.32
CA GLN A 172 5.96 -1.04 58.49
C GLN A 172 7.05 0.01 58.80
N LEU A 173 7.87 -0.23 59.84
CA LEU A 173 8.96 0.65 60.25
C LEU A 173 10.31 0.03 59.88
N THR A 174 11.28 0.87 59.51
CA THR A 174 12.65 0.44 59.22
C THR A 174 13.41 0.09 60.51
N PRO A 175 14.52 -0.68 60.44
CA PRO A 175 15.26 -1.13 61.62
C PRO A 175 15.81 0.01 62.49
N ASP A 176 16.16 1.16 61.91
CA ASP A 176 16.58 2.36 62.62
C ASP A 176 15.47 2.96 63.50
N LEU A 177 14.21 2.68 63.16
CA LEU A 177 13.00 3.00 63.93
C LEU A 177 12.46 1.78 64.70
N GLY A 178 13.29 0.76 64.98
CA GLY A 178 12.93 -0.42 65.79
C GLY A 178 12.00 -1.44 65.11
N GLY A 179 11.78 -1.27 63.79
CA GLY A 179 10.92 -2.15 63.00
C GLY A 179 11.65 -3.26 62.24
N GLU A 180 10.90 -3.91 61.36
CA GLU A 180 11.28 -5.12 60.61
C GLU A 180 11.29 -4.90 59.08
N LEU A 181 10.88 -3.71 58.60
CA LEU A 181 10.81 -3.36 57.18
C LEU A 181 12.21 -3.27 56.57
N GLN A 182 12.59 -4.24 55.74
CA GLN A 182 13.84 -4.21 55.00
C GLN A 182 13.77 -3.15 53.89
N TYR A 183 14.46 -2.03 54.08
CA TYR A 183 14.51 -0.93 53.13
C TYR A 183 15.95 -0.70 52.64
N SER A 184 16.14 -0.77 51.32
CA SER A 184 17.38 -0.40 50.65
C SER A 184 17.14 0.86 49.83
N HIS A 185 17.71 1.99 50.27
CA HIS A 185 17.51 3.27 49.62
C HIS A 185 18.07 3.28 48.17
N SER A 186 19.23 2.66 47.96
CA SER A 186 19.85 2.57 46.63
C SER A 186 19.03 1.72 45.67
N GLU A 187 18.49 0.59 46.13
CA GLU A 187 17.62 -0.26 45.31
C GLU A 187 16.30 0.45 44.99
N TRP A 188 15.71 1.12 45.97
CA TRP A 188 14.50 1.92 45.77
C TRP A 188 14.72 3.02 44.72
N ILE A 189 15.81 3.79 44.80
CA ILE A 189 16.16 4.79 43.76
C ILE A 189 16.32 4.11 42.40
N GLN A 190 17.04 2.99 42.31
CA GLN A 190 17.25 2.28 41.05
C GLN A 190 15.94 1.84 40.40
N GLN A 191 15.01 1.29 41.18
CA GLN A 191 13.68 0.89 40.70
C GLN A 191 12.87 2.09 40.20
N ARG A 192 12.92 3.23 40.92
CA ARG A 192 12.26 4.47 40.49
C ARG A 192 12.82 5.00 39.17
N ILE A 193 14.14 5.05 39.04
CA ILE A 193 14.81 5.47 37.80
C ILE A 193 14.42 4.55 36.64
N ALA A 194 14.35 3.24 36.86
CA ALA A 194 13.97 2.29 35.82
C ALA A 194 12.52 2.47 35.36
N LEU A 195 11.59 2.67 36.30
CA LEU A 195 10.18 2.98 36.00
C LEU A 195 10.03 4.31 35.25
N GLU A 196 10.78 5.33 35.64
CA GLU A 196 10.76 6.64 34.98
C GLU A 196 11.32 6.56 33.56
N LYS A 197 12.44 5.87 33.35
CA LYS A 197 13.01 5.63 32.02
C LYS A 197 12.00 4.92 31.11
N PHE A 198 11.34 3.88 31.63
CA PHE A 198 10.32 3.17 30.87
C PHE A 198 9.12 4.06 30.55
N SER A 199 8.65 4.87 31.50
CA SER A 199 7.58 5.83 31.25
C SER A 199 7.97 6.90 30.21
N THR A 200 9.23 7.34 30.17
CA THR A 200 9.71 8.29 29.16
C THR A 200 9.76 7.64 27.78
N LEU A 201 10.28 6.42 27.67
CA LEU A 201 10.27 5.64 26.42
C LEU A 201 8.85 5.51 25.84
N MET A 202 7.87 5.20 26.70
CA MET A 202 6.46 5.10 26.31
C MET A 202 5.91 6.42 25.74
N LYS A 203 6.28 7.56 26.33
CA LYS A 203 5.89 8.89 25.82
C LYS A 203 6.56 9.23 24.49
N GLU A 204 7.82 8.85 24.31
CA GLU A 204 8.55 9.07 23.06
C GLU A 204 7.92 8.26 21.93
N ILE A 205 7.63 6.97 22.15
CA ILE A 205 6.95 6.12 21.17
C ILE A 205 5.56 6.68 20.86
N SER A 206 4.79 7.08 21.88
CA SER A 206 3.51 7.77 21.69
C SER A 206 3.62 8.98 20.75
N SER A 207 4.62 9.85 20.95
CA SER A 207 4.83 11.03 20.10
C SER A 207 5.09 10.65 18.66
N LYS A 208 5.97 9.67 18.43
CA LYS A 208 6.29 9.17 17.08
C LYS A 208 5.07 8.56 16.38
N LEU A 209 4.22 7.83 17.12
CA LEU A 209 2.97 7.29 16.58
C LEU A 209 2.01 8.42 16.19
N ASP A 210 1.84 9.43 17.06
CA ASP A 210 1.00 10.59 16.80
C ASP A 210 1.47 11.39 15.57
N GLU A 211 2.77 11.62 15.45
CA GLU A 211 3.39 12.28 14.29
C GLU A 211 3.09 11.51 13.00
N PHE A 212 3.32 10.19 12.98
CA PHE A 212 3.05 9.36 11.82
C PHE A 212 1.56 9.32 11.45
N MET A 213 0.65 9.25 12.44
CA MET A 213 -0.78 9.32 12.17
C MET A 213 -1.21 10.68 11.61
N HIS A 214 -0.63 11.78 12.10
CA HIS A 214 -0.90 13.12 11.59
C HIS A 214 -0.48 13.26 10.12
N GLU A 215 0.72 12.79 9.78
CA GLU A 215 1.19 12.79 8.40
C GLU A 215 0.28 11.99 7.46
N ILE A 216 -0.30 10.87 7.93
CA ILE A 216 -1.25 10.08 7.15
C ILE A 216 -2.56 10.84 6.91
N VAL A 217 -3.07 11.53 7.94
CA VAL A 217 -4.33 12.29 7.82
C VAL A 217 -4.21 13.46 6.86
N ASP A 218 -3.05 14.13 6.84
CA ASP A 218 -2.77 15.27 5.98
C ASP A 218 -2.28 14.86 4.57
N CYS A 219 -2.21 13.55 4.29
CA CYS A 219 -1.68 13.02 3.05
C CYS A 219 -2.68 13.13 1.89
N ASP A 220 -2.30 13.84 0.83
CA ASP A 220 -3.04 13.82 -0.43
C ASP A 220 -2.77 12.52 -1.20
N MET A 221 -3.84 11.82 -1.55
CA MET A 221 -3.80 10.59 -2.32
C MET A 221 -3.63 10.99 -3.79
N GLY A 222 -2.39 11.23 -4.19
CA GLY A 222 -2.01 11.76 -5.51
C GLY A 222 -2.65 11.02 -6.70
N ASN A 223 -2.51 11.62 -7.89
CA ASN A 223 -3.13 11.10 -9.12
C ASN A 223 -2.26 10.09 -9.89
N ASP A 224 -0.98 9.98 -9.55
CA ASP A 224 -0.01 9.12 -10.23
C ASP A 224 0.16 7.79 -9.48
N PRO A 225 0.01 6.63 -10.17
CA PRO A 225 0.17 5.32 -9.53
C PRO A 225 1.58 5.09 -8.96
N THR A 226 2.62 5.60 -9.61
CA THR A 226 4.01 5.43 -9.15
C THR A 226 4.23 6.18 -7.84
N GLN A 227 3.82 7.44 -7.78
CA GLN A 227 3.88 8.24 -6.55
C GLN A 227 3.05 7.61 -5.42
N THR A 228 1.86 7.09 -5.75
CA THR A 228 1.00 6.41 -4.76
C THR A 228 1.67 5.14 -4.23
N LYS A 229 2.38 4.38 -5.08
CA LYS A 229 3.12 3.18 -4.69
C LYS A 229 4.33 3.53 -3.82
N GLU A 230 5.12 4.52 -4.20
CA GLU A 230 6.26 5.01 -3.41
C GLU A 230 5.82 5.49 -2.02
N LEU A 231 4.71 6.24 -1.97
CA LEU A 231 4.10 6.69 -0.73
C LEU A 231 3.69 5.51 0.16
N LEU A 232 3.00 4.51 -0.40
CA LEU A 232 2.59 3.31 0.33
C LEU A 232 3.80 2.56 0.89
N ASP A 233 4.85 2.36 0.09
CA ASP A 233 6.05 1.63 0.49
C ASP A 233 6.83 2.38 1.60
N CYS A 234 6.92 3.71 1.47
CA CYS A 234 7.52 4.58 2.49
C CYS A 234 6.76 4.50 3.83
N GLN A 235 5.42 4.63 3.78
CA GLN A 235 4.58 4.55 4.95
C GLN A 235 4.59 3.15 5.58
N GLU A 236 4.62 2.08 4.78
CA GLU A 236 4.70 0.70 5.26
C GLU A 236 6.03 0.42 5.97
N SER A 237 7.13 0.94 5.42
CA SER A 237 8.45 0.85 6.06
C SER A 237 8.45 1.54 7.43
N ARG A 238 7.89 2.75 7.52
CA ARG A 238 7.78 3.49 8.79
C ARG A 238 6.88 2.78 9.80
N TYR A 239 5.74 2.25 9.36
CA TYR A 239 4.87 1.43 10.20
C TYR A 239 5.63 0.24 10.79
N LYS A 240 6.40 -0.51 9.98
CA LYS A 240 7.21 -1.65 10.44
C LYS A 240 8.30 -1.22 11.42
N ALA A 241 8.93 -0.07 11.20
CA ALA A 241 9.92 0.48 12.13
C ALA A 241 9.28 0.78 13.50
N LEU A 242 8.14 1.47 13.52
CA LEU A 242 7.39 1.78 14.74
C LEU A 242 6.89 0.51 15.46
N LYS A 243 6.48 -0.52 14.72
CA LYS A 243 6.14 -1.84 15.29
C LYS A 243 7.32 -2.51 15.98
N THR A 244 8.51 -2.34 15.43
CA THR A 244 9.75 -2.87 16.03
C THR A 244 10.08 -2.12 17.32
N GLU A 245 9.89 -0.79 17.34
CA GLU A 245 10.04 0.01 18.55
C GLU A 245 9.03 -0.39 19.64
N LEU A 246 7.76 -0.57 19.29
CA LEU A 246 6.72 -1.05 20.21
C LEU A 246 7.07 -2.43 20.80
N SER A 247 7.44 -3.39 19.96
CA SER A 247 7.87 -4.72 20.41
C SER A 247 9.09 -4.67 21.35
N SER A 248 10.04 -3.77 21.07
CA SER A 248 11.20 -3.55 21.94
C SER A 248 10.80 -2.96 23.29
N ALA A 249 9.89 -1.99 23.31
CA ALA A 249 9.36 -1.42 24.54
C ALA A 249 8.59 -2.45 25.37
N THR A 250 7.82 -3.33 24.73
CA THR A 250 7.13 -4.43 25.42
C THR A 250 8.13 -5.34 26.12
N SER A 251 9.19 -5.76 25.40
CA SER A 251 10.26 -6.58 25.97
C SER A 251 10.95 -5.90 27.16
N GLN A 252 11.25 -4.60 27.05
CA GLN A 252 11.86 -3.82 28.12
C GLN A 252 10.93 -3.69 29.35
N GLY A 253 9.64 -3.51 29.13
CA GLY A 253 8.64 -3.44 30.21
C GLY A 253 8.44 -4.78 30.92
N GLU A 254 8.45 -5.90 30.18
CA GLU A 254 8.40 -7.26 30.74
C GLU A 254 9.65 -7.60 31.57
N GLU A 255 10.83 -7.20 31.09
CA GLU A 255 12.08 -7.34 31.84
C GLU A 255 12.01 -6.52 33.14
N LEU A 256 11.60 -5.25 33.05
CA LEU A 256 11.41 -4.39 34.22
C LEU A 256 10.42 -5.02 35.21
N LEU A 257 9.30 -5.52 34.73
CA LEU A 257 8.28 -6.20 35.55
C LEU A 257 8.86 -7.41 36.28
N THR A 258 9.71 -8.20 35.61
CA THR A 258 10.42 -9.33 36.20
C THR A 258 11.38 -8.87 37.29
N GLN A 259 12.11 -7.77 37.06
CA GLN A 259 13.05 -7.21 38.04
C GLN A 259 12.35 -6.68 39.30
N VAL A 260 11.16 -6.08 39.19
CA VAL A 260 10.42 -5.55 40.34
C VAL A 260 9.64 -6.61 41.13
N ARG A 261 9.34 -7.78 40.54
CA ARG A 261 8.58 -8.89 41.17
C ARG A 261 9.40 -9.78 42.13
N LYS A 262 10.57 -9.34 42.61
CA LYS A 262 11.43 -10.14 43.51
C LYS A 262 10.75 -10.44 44.87
N PRO A 263 11.05 -11.58 45.51
CA PRO A 263 10.49 -11.94 46.81
C PRO A 263 10.97 -10.96 47.91
N ASN A 264 10.08 -10.63 48.86
CA ASN A 264 10.15 -9.56 49.87
C ASN A 264 9.59 -8.19 49.42
N LEU A 265 8.39 -8.22 48.82
CA LEU A 265 7.67 -7.03 48.38
C LEU A 265 7.27 -6.16 49.58
N THR A 266 7.89 -5.00 49.74
CA THR A 266 7.32 -3.92 50.55
C THR A 266 6.12 -3.33 49.81
N TYR A 267 5.22 -2.64 50.51
CA TYR A 267 4.03 -2.05 49.90
C TYR A 267 4.36 -1.06 48.75
N ASN A 268 5.53 -0.40 48.80
CA ASN A 268 6.06 0.42 47.70
C ASN A 268 6.23 -0.38 46.40
N ILE A 269 6.72 -1.63 46.53
CA ILE A 269 6.99 -2.51 45.38
C ILE A 269 5.68 -3.01 44.77
N ILE A 270 4.61 -3.22 45.56
CA ILE A 270 3.28 -3.56 45.03
C ILE A 270 2.75 -2.41 44.14
N SER A 271 2.90 -1.17 44.57
CA SER A 271 2.51 0.02 43.79
C SER A 271 3.36 0.16 42.51
N HIS A 272 4.67 -0.10 42.57
CA HIS A 272 5.54 -0.10 41.37
C HIS A 272 5.19 -1.20 40.38
N VAL A 273 4.97 -2.44 40.85
CA VAL A 273 4.52 -3.55 40.01
C VAL A 273 3.23 -3.17 39.27
N ALA A 274 2.24 -2.67 40.01
CA ALA A 274 0.98 -2.23 39.41
C ALA A 274 1.17 -1.07 38.40
N ALA A 275 2.14 -0.19 38.61
CA ALA A 275 2.45 0.88 37.65
C ALA A 275 3.05 0.33 36.35
N VAL A 276 4.00 -0.60 36.42
CA VAL A 276 4.60 -1.25 35.24
C VAL A 276 3.55 -2.07 34.49
N GLU A 277 2.73 -2.85 35.19
CA GLU A 277 1.63 -3.63 34.59
C GLU A 277 0.63 -2.74 33.84
N ARG A 278 0.23 -1.61 34.44
CA ARG A 278 -0.65 -0.64 33.77
C ARG A 278 -0.02 -0.07 32.51
N LEU A 279 1.27 0.29 32.55
CA LEU A 279 1.98 0.82 31.37
C LEU A 279 2.06 -0.23 30.25
N LEU A 280 2.30 -1.50 30.58
CA LEU A 280 2.31 -2.61 29.61
C LEU A 280 0.93 -2.82 28.98
N VAL A 281 -0.15 -2.76 29.76
CA VAL A 281 -1.52 -2.84 29.23
C VAL A 281 -1.83 -1.67 28.29
N GLN A 282 -1.39 -0.46 28.64
CA GLN A 282 -1.55 0.72 27.78
C GLN A 282 -0.75 0.59 26.48
N LEU A 283 0.46 0.00 26.53
CA LEU A 283 1.28 -0.27 25.36
C LEU A 283 0.59 -1.22 24.38
N ASP A 284 0.09 -2.36 24.89
CA ASP A 284 -0.64 -3.37 24.10
C ASP A 284 -1.91 -2.78 23.45
N GLU A 285 -2.70 -2.00 24.20
CA GLU A 285 -3.88 -1.34 23.64
C GLU A 285 -3.50 -0.32 22.56
N THR A 286 -2.43 0.44 22.76
CA THR A 286 -1.94 1.40 21.75
C THR A 286 -1.50 0.68 20.49
N GLU A 287 -0.73 -0.40 20.63
CA GLU A 287 -0.28 -1.20 19.50
C GLU A 287 -1.47 -1.73 18.68
N LYS A 288 -2.51 -2.25 19.34
CA LYS A 288 -3.76 -2.69 18.67
C LYS A 288 -4.48 -1.56 17.96
N GLN A 289 -4.57 -0.38 18.57
CA GLN A 289 -5.19 0.79 17.95
C GLN A 289 -4.40 1.27 16.74
N PHE A 290 -3.06 1.24 16.83
CA PHE A 290 -2.16 1.58 15.75
C PHE A 290 -2.30 0.62 14.56
N ASP A 291 -2.34 -0.70 14.82
CA ASP A 291 -2.54 -1.72 13.80
C ASP A 291 -3.88 -1.55 13.08
N ASN A 292 -4.96 -1.34 13.85
CA ASN A 292 -6.29 -1.12 13.29
C ASN A 292 -6.36 0.14 12.42
N PHE A 293 -5.67 1.21 12.83
CA PHE A 293 -5.57 2.43 12.04
C PHE A 293 -4.82 2.17 10.73
N TRP A 294 -3.63 1.57 10.82
CA TRP A 294 -2.79 1.26 9.67
C TRP A 294 -3.48 0.33 8.67
N GLN A 295 -4.13 -0.74 9.14
CA GLN A 295 -4.85 -1.68 8.27
C GLN A 295 -5.93 -0.97 7.45
N LYS A 296 -6.74 -0.11 8.08
CA LYS A 296 -7.79 0.66 7.40
C LYS A 296 -7.20 1.64 6.38
N HIS A 297 -6.12 2.34 6.74
CA HIS A 297 -5.44 3.27 5.86
C HIS A 297 -4.79 2.57 4.67
N SER A 298 -3.95 1.56 4.93
CA SER A 298 -3.24 0.78 3.92
C SER A 298 -4.20 0.08 2.97
N MET A 299 -5.34 -0.45 3.45
CA MET A 299 -6.38 -1.02 2.59
C MET A 299 -6.94 0.00 1.61
N LYS A 300 -7.27 1.21 2.07
CA LYS A 300 -7.75 2.30 1.21
C LYS A 300 -6.70 2.79 0.21
N LEU A 301 -5.46 2.97 0.65
CA LEU A 301 -4.36 3.42 -0.20
C LEU A 301 -4.01 2.37 -1.28
N ASN A 302 -4.00 1.09 -0.92
CA ASN A 302 -3.84 -0.01 -1.88
C ASN A 302 -4.99 -0.07 -2.89
N HIS A 303 -6.23 0.11 -2.42
CA HIS A 303 -7.39 0.19 -3.31
C HIS A 303 -7.23 1.33 -4.32
N TRP A 304 -6.87 2.52 -3.83
CA TRP A 304 -6.65 3.69 -4.66
C TRP A 304 -5.54 3.49 -5.69
N LEU A 305 -4.42 2.88 -5.28
CA LEU A 305 -3.34 2.52 -6.17
C LEU A 305 -3.85 1.63 -7.32
N LYS A 306 -4.53 0.53 -7.00
CA LYS A 306 -5.07 -0.39 -8.01
C LYS A 306 -6.05 0.31 -8.95
N PHE A 307 -6.96 1.13 -8.40
CA PHE A 307 -7.91 1.90 -9.19
C PHE A 307 -7.22 2.88 -10.15
N ARG A 308 -6.18 3.60 -9.69
CA ARG A 308 -5.41 4.52 -10.52
C ARG A 308 -4.59 3.80 -11.58
N THR A 309 -3.99 2.65 -11.25
CA THR A 309 -3.32 1.79 -12.23
C THR A 309 -4.28 1.31 -13.31
N PHE A 310 -5.47 0.84 -12.93
CA PHE A 310 -6.51 0.44 -13.88
C PHE A 310 -6.89 1.60 -14.82
N LEU A 311 -7.14 2.80 -14.27
CA LEU A 311 -7.49 3.96 -15.11
C LEU A 311 -6.37 4.36 -16.08
N LEU A 312 -5.11 4.23 -15.68
CA LEU A 312 -3.96 4.46 -16.56
C LEU A 312 -3.90 3.42 -17.68
N ASN A 313 -3.99 2.14 -17.32
CA ASN A 313 -4.00 1.01 -18.26
C ASN A 313 -5.16 1.12 -19.25
N PHE A 314 -6.36 1.45 -18.76
CA PHE A 314 -7.54 1.70 -19.59
C PHE A 314 -7.27 2.80 -20.62
N LYS A 315 -6.76 3.97 -20.20
CA LYS A 315 -6.50 5.09 -21.11
C LYS A 315 -5.49 4.73 -22.19
N GLN A 316 -4.40 4.06 -21.80
CA GLN A 316 -3.39 3.61 -22.74
C GLN A 316 -3.96 2.60 -23.73
N MET A 317 -4.69 1.61 -23.24
CA MET A 317 -5.27 0.56 -24.06
C MET A 317 -6.34 1.10 -25.03
N GLN A 318 -7.22 1.98 -24.55
CA GLN A 318 -8.22 2.64 -25.39
C GLN A 318 -7.57 3.39 -26.55
N ALA A 319 -6.51 4.17 -26.28
CA ALA A 319 -5.78 4.88 -27.33
C ALA A 319 -5.12 3.93 -28.35
N THR A 320 -4.55 2.82 -27.90
CA THR A 320 -3.99 1.78 -28.77
C THR A 320 -5.07 1.17 -29.67
N LEU A 321 -6.20 0.75 -29.11
CA LEU A 321 -7.30 0.16 -29.86
C LEU A 321 -7.93 1.15 -30.85
N ASP A 322 -8.08 2.43 -30.47
CA ASP A 322 -8.57 3.48 -31.37
C ASP A 322 -7.61 3.71 -32.54
N SER A 323 -6.29 3.66 -32.29
CA SER A 323 -5.27 3.74 -33.35
C SER A 323 -5.37 2.55 -34.31
N HIS A 324 -5.49 1.33 -33.79
CA HIS A 324 -5.68 0.13 -34.62
C HIS A 324 -6.97 0.21 -35.43
N LEU A 325 -8.06 0.65 -34.82
CA LEU A 325 -9.34 0.79 -35.51
C LEU A 325 -9.27 1.81 -36.65
N LYS A 326 -8.53 2.90 -36.45
CA LYS A 326 -8.26 3.88 -37.51
C LYS A 326 -7.48 3.23 -38.66
N THR A 327 -6.36 2.56 -38.36
CA THR A 327 -5.56 1.84 -39.36
C THR A 327 -6.41 0.84 -40.13
N ALA A 328 -7.21 0.03 -39.45
CA ALA A 328 -8.10 -0.96 -40.07
C ALA A 328 -9.15 -0.31 -41.00
N CYS A 329 -9.63 0.90 -40.68
CA CYS A 329 -10.54 1.65 -41.55
C CYS A 329 -9.84 2.24 -42.78
N ASP A 330 -8.56 2.60 -42.66
CA ASP A 330 -7.75 3.16 -43.74
C ASP A 330 -7.25 2.07 -44.74
N MET A 331 -7.35 0.78 -44.38
CA MET A 331 -7.00 -0.37 -45.23
C MET A 331 -8.07 -0.68 -46.29
N THR A 332 -8.25 0.22 -47.27
CA THR A 332 -9.31 0.11 -48.28
C THR A 332 -8.91 -0.62 -49.57
N GLU A 333 -7.63 -0.63 -49.94
CA GLU A 333 -7.14 -1.15 -51.23
C GLU A 333 -7.42 -2.65 -51.42
N VAL A 334 -7.92 -3.09 -52.58
CA VAL A 334 -8.22 -4.51 -52.86
C VAL A 334 -7.24 -5.16 -53.83
N GLY A 335 -6.48 -4.37 -54.60
CA GLY A 335 -5.45 -4.84 -55.55
C GLY A 335 -6.01 -5.38 -56.88
N GLU A 336 -5.29 -5.14 -57.97
CA GLU A 336 -5.69 -5.52 -59.35
C GLU A 336 -4.86 -6.67 -59.95
N THR A 337 -3.93 -7.25 -59.18
CA THR A 337 -3.10 -8.39 -59.61
C THR A 337 -2.98 -9.39 -58.47
N ALA A 338 -2.85 -10.68 -58.78
CA ALA A 338 -2.67 -11.73 -57.76
C ALA A 338 -1.53 -11.42 -56.79
N ASN A 339 -0.37 -10.98 -57.31
CA ASN A 339 0.79 -10.61 -56.48
C ASN A 339 0.49 -9.45 -55.52
N ARG A 340 -0.22 -8.40 -55.95
CA ARG A 340 -0.57 -7.29 -55.05
C ARG A 340 -1.56 -7.75 -53.97
N VAL A 341 -2.55 -8.56 -54.34
CA VAL A 341 -3.49 -9.13 -53.36
C VAL A 341 -2.75 -10.01 -52.36
N ASP A 342 -1.80 -10.84 -52.80
CA ASP A 342 -0.97 -11.66 -51.91
C ASP A 342 -0.16 -10.81 -50.92
N SER A 343 0.43 -9.68 -51.37
CA SER A 343 1.08 -8.72 -50.47
C SER A 343 0.10 -8.09 -49.47
N LEU A 344 -1.09 -7.68 -49.92
CA LEU A 344 -2.12 -7.12 -49.05
C LEU A 344 -2.63 -8.14 -48.00
N ILE A 345 -2.73 -9.42 -48.37
CA ILE A 345 -3.06 -10.51 -47.44
C ILE A 345 -1.97 -10.66 -46.40
N GLN A 346 -0.70 -10.60 -46.80
CA GLN A 346 0.41 -10.63 -45.85
C GLN A 346 0.36 -9.44 -44.89
N GLU A 347 0.20 -8.22 -45.39
CA GLU A 347 0.05 -7.00 -44.59
C GLU A 347 -1.12 -7.12 -43.58
N ALA A 348 -2.28 -7.64 -44.04
CA ALA A 348 -3.45 -7.85 -43.19
C ALA A 348 -3.21 -8.90 -42.09
N ASN A 349 -2.54 -10.01 -42.41
CA ASN A 349 -2.19 -11.04 -41.43
C ASN A 349 -1.18 -10.54 -40.39
N GLU A 350 -0.22 -9.72 -40.80
CA GLU A 350 0.75 -9.10 -39.88
C GLU A 350 0.05 -8.10 -38.94
N PHE A 351 -0.86 -7.29 -39.49
CA PHE A 351 -1.68 -6.35 -38.72
C PHE A 351 -2.63 -7.08 -37.75
N GLU A 352 -3.28 -8.16 -38.17
CA GLU A 352 -4.14 -8.98 -37.30
C GLU A 352 -3.35 -9.56 -36.12
N LYS A 353 -2.14 -10.08 -36.36
CA LYS A 353 -1.28 -10.59 -35.27
C LYS A 353 -0.95 -9.50 -34.26
N LEU A 354 -0.62 -8.30 -34.72
CA LEU A 354 -0.36 -7.15 -33.85
C LEU A 354 -1.61 -6.82 -33.00
N CYS A 355 -2.77 -6.71 -33.65
CA CYS A 355 -4.03 -6.41 -32.96
C CYS A 355 -4.40 -7.47 -31.92
N ASN A 356 -4.20 -8.76 -32.23
CA ASN A 356 -4.55 -9.85 -31.31
C ASN A 356 -3.75 -9.78 -30.00
N CYS A 357 -2.46 -9.43 -30.04
CA CYS A 357 -1.66 -9.21 -28.83
C CYS A 357 -2.23 -8.09 -27.94
N ASP A 358 -2.68 -7.00 -28.56
CA ASP A 358 -3.26 -5.86 -27.83
C ASP A 358 -4.70 -6.12 -27.38
N LEU A 359 -5.46 -6.95 -28.10
CA LEU A 359 -6.80 -7.42 -27.70
C LEU A 359 -6.73 -8.35 -26.47
N ASP A 360 -5.73 -9.23 -26.40
CA ASP A 360 -5.45 -10.03 -25.21
C ASP A 360 -5.07 -9.14 -24.01
N SER A 361 -4.28 -8.11 -24.26
CA SER A 361 -3.90 -7.11 -23.26
C SER A 361 -5.14 -6.31 -22.79
N ALA A 362 -6.03 -5.93 -23.70
CA ALA A 362 -7.29 -5.27 -23.34
C ALA A 362 -8.20 -6.16 -22.49
N SER A 363 -8.25 -7.46 -22.78
CA SER A 363 -8.98 -8.44 -21.98
C SER A 363 -8.42 -8.52 -20.55
N THR A 364 -7.10 -8.46 -20.41
CA THR A 364 -6.44 -8.41 -19.09
C THR A 364 -6.85 -7.15 -18.30
N VAL A 365 -6.86 -5.97 -18.94
CA VAL A 365 -7.30 -4.71 -18.30
C VAL A 365 -8.78 -4.78 -17.89
N ILE A 366 -9.62 -5.42 -18.69
CA ILE A 366 -11.03 -5.64 -18.36
C ILE A 366 -11.16 -6.53 -17.11
N GLU A 367 -10.42 -7.64 -17.04
CA GLU A 367 -10.41 -8.52 -15.86
C GLU A 367 -9.90 -7.82 -14.61
N GLU A 368 -8.91 -6.92 -14.73
CA GLU A 368 -8.45 -6.07 -13.62
C GLU A 368 -9.58 -5.16 -13.11
N GLY A 369 -10.33 -4.56 -14.02
CA GLY A 369 -11.51 -3.76 -13.69
C GLY A 369 -12.61 -4.59 -13.00
N GLU A 370 -12.90 -5.78 -13.49
CA GLU A 370 -13.88 -6.69 -12.87
C GLU A 370 -13.49 -7.13 -11.46
N LYS A 371 -12.20 -7.41 -11.23
CA LYS A 371 -11.68 -7.67 -9.89
C LYS A 371 -11.83 -6.45 -8.98
N LEU A 372 -11.56 -5.24 -9.48
CA LEU A 372 -11.76 -4.00 -8.71
C LEU A 372 -13.22 -3.78 -8.32
N MET A 373 -14.17 -4.08 -9.20
CA MET A 373 -15.60 -3.95 -8.90
C MET A 373 -16.09 -4.86 -7.77
N SER A 374 -15.37 -5.95 -7.49
CA SER A 374 -15.68 -6.83 -6.34
C SER A 374 -15.24 -6.25 -4.99
N ASP A 375 -14.41 -5.20 -4.99
CA ASP A 375 -13.95 -4.52 -3.78
C ASP A 375 -15.03 -3.57 -3.24
N PRO A 376 -15.45 -3.69 -1.97
CA PRO A 376 -16.46 -2.81 -1.37
C PRO A 376 -16.12 -1.32 -1.38
N LEU A 377 -14.86 -0.94 -1.58
CA LEU A 377 -14.42 0.45 -1.67
C LEU A 377 -14.61 1.06 -3.05
N SER A 378 -14.92 0.26 -4.07
CA SER A 378 -14.99 0.70 -5.47
C SER A 378 -16.33 1.32 -5.86
N SER A 379 -16.27 2.26 -6.81
CA SER A 379 -17.44 2.77 -7.53
C SER A 379 -17.66 1.91 -8.78
N VAL A 380 -18.61 0.98 -8.69
CA VAL A 380 -18.87 -0.02 -9.74
C VAL A 380 -19.20 0.63 -11.08
N ASP A 381 -20.16 1.56 -11.11
CA ASP A 381 -20.64 2.20 -12.35
C ASP A 381 -19.52 2.84 -13.18
N HIS A 382 -18.53 3.46 -12.52
CA HIS A 382 -17.44 4.13 -13.22
C HIS A 382 -16.47 3.15 -13.87
N ILE A 383 -16.16 2.05 -13.17
CA ILE A 383 -15.25 1.01 -13.65
C ILE A 383 -15.93 0.20 -14.75
N GLU A 384 -17.20 -0.19 -14.54
CA GLU A 384 -17.99 -0.95 -15.49
C GLU A 384 -18.06 -0.26 -16.85
N SER A 385 -18.38 1.05 -16.85
CA SER A 385 -18.43 1.85 -18.08
C SER A 385 -17.13 1.80 -18.88
N LYS A 386 -15.96 1.77 -18.21
CA LYS A 386 -14.65 1.69 -18.88
C LYS A 386 -14.35 0.30 -19.43
N CYS A 387 -14.72 -0.74 -18.71
CA CYS A 387 -14.63 -2.12 -19.22
C CYS A 387 -15.54 -2.32 -20.44
N GLU A 388 -16.76 -1.80 -20.43
CA GLU A 388 -17.67 -1.85 -21.57
C GLU A 388 -17.14 -1.09 -22.80
N GLU A 389 -16.49 0.06 -22.57
CA GLU A 389 -15.88 0.85 -23.64
C GLU A 389 -14.76 0.08 -24.37
N LEU A 390 -13.88 -0.60 -23.63
CA LEU A 390 -12.87 -1.49 -24.20
C LEU A 390 -13.53 -2.68 -24.93
N ARG A 391 -14.51 -3.35 -24.32
CA ARG A 391 -15.22 -4.47 -24.96
C ARG A 391 -15.83 -4.08 -26.31
N ARG A 392 -16.46 -2.90 -26.37
CA ARG A 392 -17.08 -2.36 -27.59
C ARG A 392 -16.03 -2.09 -28.66
N THR A 393 -14.93 -1.43 -28.30
CA THR A 393 -13.85 -1.09 -29.24
C THR A 393 -13.16 -2.34 -29.77
N SER A 394 -12.84 -3.30 -28.89
CA SER A 394 -12.29 -4.61 -29.25
C SER A 394 -13.18 -5.38 -30.23
N SER A 395 -14.48 -5.45 -29.95
CA SER A 395 -15.45 -6.14 -30.82
C SER A 395 -15.51 -5.52 -32.22
N LEU A 396 -15.51 -4.19 -32.30
CA LEU A 396 -15.54 -3.47 -33.56
C LEU A 396 -14.24 -3.68 -34.37
N LEU A 397 -13.08 -3.69 -33.71
CA LEU A 397 -11.80 -3.95 -34.35
C LEU A 397 -11.75 -5.38 -34.92
N MET A 398 -12.18 -6.39 -34.15
CA MET A 398 -12.26 -7.77 -34.63
C MET A 398 -13.16 -7.90 -35.85
N GLU A 399 -14.33 -7.25 -35.85
CA GLU A 399 -15.25 -7.24 -37.00
C GLU A 399 -14.59 -6.64 -38.25
N LYS A 400 -13.82 -5.55 -38.09
CA LYS A 400 -13.11 -4.89 -39.20
C LYS A 400 -12.02 -5.77 -39.78
N ILE A 401 -11.21 -6.42 -38.94
CA ILE A 401 -10.17 -7.36 -39.37
C ILE A 401 -10.78 -8.54 -40.12
N GLN A 402 -11.83 -9.16 -39.56
CA GLN A 402 -12.52 -10.28 -40.21
C GLN A 402 -13.10 -9.89 -41.58
N LYS A 403 -13.71 -8.71 -41.69
CA LYS A 403 -14.21 -8.19 -42.98
C LYS A 403 -13.08 -7.95 -43.97
N ARG A 404 -11.94 -7.40 -43.53
CA ARG A 404 -10.77 -7.15 -44.38
C ARG A 404 -10.18 -8.46 -44.92
N ASN A 405 -9.99 -9.45 -44.05
CA ASN A 405 -9.48 -10.76 -44.44
C ASN A 405 -10.40 -11.45 -45.46
N LEU A 406 -11.71 -11.47 -45.19
CA LEU A 406 -12.70 -12.05 -46.12
C LEU A 406 -12.70 -11.35 -47.48
N LEU A 407 -12.61 -10.01 -47.50
CA LEU A 407 -12.53 -9.21 -48.73
C LEU A 407 -11.31 -9.61 -49.56
N LEU A 408 -10.14 -9.70 -48.95
CA LEU A 408 -8.90 -10.03 -49.63
C LEU A 408 -8.85 -11.48 -50.12
N THR A 409 -9.42 -12.44 -49.36
CA THR A 409 -9.58 -13.82 -49.83
C THR A 409 -10.42 -13.87 -51.11
N LYS A 410 -11.57 -13.17 -51.13
CA LYS A 410 -12.43 -13.10 -52.33
C LYS A 410 -11.74 -12.40 -53.50
N ALA A 411 -11.00 -11.33 -53.23
CA ALA A 411 -10.20 -10.65 -54.24
C ALA A 411 -9.13 -11.58 -54.84
N ARG A 412 -8.50 -12.42 -54.02
CA ARG A 412 -7.47 -13.35 -54.47
C ARG A 412 -8.04 -14.45 -55.37
N GLU A 413 -9.22 -14.98 -55.03
CA GLU A 413 -9.96 -15.91 -55.87
C GLU A 413 -10.37 -15.28 -57.22
N LEU A 414 -10.79 -14.01 -57.20
CA LEU A 414 -11.10 -13.26 -58.42
C LEU A 414 -9.87 -13.13 -59.32
N MET A 415 -8.72 -12.74 -58.75
CA MET A 415 -7.46 -12.61 -59.52
C MET A 415 -6.99 -13.94 -60.10
N ASP A 416 -7.10 -15.05 -59.35
CA ASP A 416 -6.77 -16.40 -59.86
C ASP A 416 -7.60 -16.77 -61.09
N ARG A 417 -8.90 -16.46 -61.09
CA ARG A 417 -9.77 -16.70 -62.25
C ARG A 417 -9.43 -15.79 -63.43
N ILE A 418 -9.09 -14.53 -63.16
CA ILE A 418 -8.65 -13.57 -64.19
C ILE A 418 -7.35 -14.05 -64.85
N ASP A 419 -6.36 -14.48 -64.07
CA ASP A 419 -5.08 -14.96 -64.58
C ASP A 419 -5.27 -16.20 -65.46
N LYS A 420 -6.04 -17.19 -64.98
CA LYS A 420 -6.40 -18.38 -65.78
C LYS A 420 -7.15 -18.04 -67.07
N ALA A 421 -8.07 -17.07 -67.02
CA ALA A 421 -8.79 -16.61 -68.21
C ALA A 421 -7.87 -15.89 -69.21
N ASN A 422 -6.90 -15.10 -68.74
CA ASN A 422 -5.91 -14.43 -69.58
C ASN A 422 -4.94 -15.43 -70.22
N ASP A 423 -4.48 -16.43 -69.48
CA ASP A 423 -3.66 -17.53 -70.00
C ASP A 423 -4.43 -18.30 -71.08
N TRP A 424 -5.68 -18.66 -70.78
CA TRP A 424 -6.59 -19.31 -71.73
C TRP A 424 -6.79 -18.49 -73.01
N CYS A 425 -7.02 -17.17 -72.89
CA CYS A 425 -7.14 -16.28 -74.04
C CYS A 425 -5.85 -16.25 -74.87
N THR A 426 -4.69 -16.27 -74.22
CA THR A 426 -3.37 -16.25 -74.88
C THR A 426 -3.15 -17.54 -75.67
N THR A 427 -3.35 -18.70 -75.05
CA THR A 427 -3.29 -20.00 -75.73
C THR A 427 -4.33 -20.09 -76.86
N GLY A 428 -5.53 -19.55 -76.66
CA GLY A 428 -6.57 -19.49 -77.68
C GLY A 428 -6.14 -18.70 -78.92
N VAL A 429 -5.55 -17.52 -78.73
CA VAL A 429 -5.01 -16.71 -79.83
C VAL A 429 -3.89 -17.43 -80.57
N GLU A 430 -2.97 -18.10 -79.87
CA GLU A 430 -1.90 -18.90 -80.48
C GLU A 430 -2.45 -20.05 -81.35
N ILE A 431 -3.42 -20.80 -80.82
CA ILE A 431 -4.10 -21.87 -81.55
C ILE A 431 -4.84 -21.32 -82.78
N LEU A 432 -5.50 -20.16 -82.66
CA LEU A 432 -6.21 -19.50 -83.76
C LEU A 432 -5.25 -19.09 -84.88
N ALA A 433 -4.11 -18.50 -84.53
CA ALA A 433 -3.08 -18.03 -85.45
C ALA A 433 -2.29 -19.17 -86.14
N GLY A 434 -2.12 -20.32 -85.47
CA GLY A 434 -1.42 -21.49 -86.00
C GLY A 434 -2.31 -22.55 -86.67
N GLU A 435 -1.71 -23.66 -87.10
CA GLU A 435 -2.39 -24.86 -87.65
C GLU A 435 -3.02 -25.75 -86.55
N GLY A 436 -3.50 -25.16 -85.46
CA GLY A 436 -4.12 -25.91 -84.36
C GLY A 436 -5.30 -26.77 -84.84
N GLY A 437 -5.14 -28.09 -84.76
CA GLY A 437 -6.15 -29.07 -85.17
C GLY A 437 -7.30 -29.22 -84.16
N LEU A 438 -8.31 -30.01 -84.54
CA LEU A 438 -9.56 -30.15 -83.76
C LEU A 438 -9.30 -30.58 -82.30
N ILE A 439 -8.34 -31.46 -82.07
CA ILE A 439 -7.95 -31.95 -80.74
C ILE A 439 -7.46 -30.80 -79.83
N ALA A 440 -6.65 -29.87 -80.36
CA ALA A 440 -6.14 -28.75 -79.59
C ALA A 440 -7.25 -27.77 -79.21
N VAL A 441 -8.22 -27.57 -80.12
CA VAL A 441 -9.39 -26.72 -79.87
C VAL A 441 -10.34 -27.35 -78.84
N ASP A 442 -10.60 -28.66 -78.94
CA ASP A 442 -11.42 -29.38 -77.96
C ASP A 442 -10.77 -29.36 -76.57
N LYS A 443 -9.44 -29.55 -76.50
CA LYS A 443 -8.70 -29.46 -75.25
C LYS A 443 -8.80 -28.06 -74.63
N LEU A 444 -8.61 -26.99 -75.41
CA LEU A 444 -8.72 -25.61 -74.92
C LEU A 444 -10.11 -25.33 -74.31
N LEU A 445 -11.18 -25.83 -74.93
CA LEU A 445 -12.54 -25.69 -74.38
C LEU A 445 -12.79 -26.54 -73.14
N GLU A 446 -12.11 -27.67 -73.00
CA GLU A 446 -12.16 -28.46 -71.77
C GLU A 446 -11.41 -27.76 -70.63
N ASP A 447 -10.21 -27.23 -70.92
CA ASP A 447 -9.38 -26.49 -69.97
C ASP A 447 -10.12 -25.25 -69.43
N ALA A 448 -10.99 -24.62 -70.24
CA ALA A 448 -11.85 -23.49 -69.85
C ALA A 448 -12.72 -23.80 -68.60
N LYS A 449 -13.21 -25.04 -68.49
CA LYS A 449 -14.09 -25.45 -67.39
C LYS A 449 -13.36 -25.45 -66.04
N SER A 450 -12.04 -25.62 -66.03
CA SER A 450 -11.23 -25.69 -64.80
C SER A 450 -11.26 -24.41 -63.96
N PHE A 451 -11.59 -23.28 -64.57
CA PHE A 451 -11.75 -21.98 -63.89
C PHE A 451 -13.17 -21.42 -64.01
N GLY A 452 -14.14 -22.26 -64.38
CA GLY A 452 -15.56 -21.90 -64.43
C GLY A 452 -16.02 -21.26 -65.74
N LEU A 453 -15.20 -21.24 -66.79
CA LEU A 453 -15.63 -20.78 -68.11
C LEU A 453 -16.36 -21.90 -68.87
N ALA A 454 -17.66 -22.03 -68.61
CA ALA A 454 -18.56 -22.92 -69.35
C ALA A 454 -19.27 -22.19 -70.52
N ALA A 455 -19.62 -20.92 -70.30
CA ALA A 455 -20.17 -20.01 -71.30
C ALA A 455 -19.74 -18.57 -70.94
N PRO A 456 -19.46 -17.70 -71.93
CA PRO A 456 -18.95 -16.35 -71.66
C PRO A 456 -19.91 -15.49 -70.81
N GLU A 457 -21.21 -15.55 -71.07
CA GLU A 457 -22.23 -14.80 -70.31
C GLU A 457 -22.24 -15.19 -68.82
N GLN A 458 -22.24 -16.49 -68.54
CA GLN A 458 -22.23 -17.01 -67.16
C GLN A 458 -20.91 -16.69 -66.45
N PHE A 459 -19.79 -16.74 -67.17
CA PHE A 459 -18.48 -16.38 -66.62
C PHE A 459 -18.39 -14.89 -66.30
N ARG A 460 -18.92 -14.03 -67.17
CA ARG A 460 -19.02 -12.59 -66.95
C ARG A 460 -19.82 -12.26 -65.70
N ASP A 461 -21.01 -12.84 -65.56
CA ASP A 461 -21.88 -12.63 -64.40
C ASP A 461 -21.17 -13.07 -63.11
N MET A 462 -20.50 -14.22 -63.15
CA MET A 462 -19.73 -14.75 -62.01
C MET A 462 -18.59 -13.81 -61.58
N LEU A 463 -17.80 -13.29 -62.52
CA LEU A 463 -16.71 -12.36 -62.20
C LEU A 463 -17.25 -11.00 -61.71
N LEU A 464 -18.31 -10.48 -62.32
CA LEU A 464 -18.91 -9.19 -61.94
C LEU A 464 -19.57 -9.22 -60.55
N GLN A 465 -20.12 -10.37 -60.13
CA GLN A 465 -20.63 -10.57 -58.76
C GLN A 465 -19.52 -10.49 -57.71
N SER A 466 -18.28 -10.83 -58.10
CA SER A 466 -17.12 -10.82 -57.21
C SER A 466 -16.28 -9.54 -57.34
N ALA A 467 -16.57 -8.70 -58.33
CA ALA A 467 -15.83 -7.49 -58.62
C ALA A 467 -16.13 -6.36 -57.64
N THR A 468 -15.08 -5.73 -57.12
CA THR A 468 -15.18 -4.50 -56.33
C THR A 468 -15.26 -3.28 -57.26
N GLN A 469 -15.41 -2.08 -56.72
CA GLN A 469 -15.39 -0.85 -57.53
C GLN A 469 -14.04 -0.68 -58.24
N GLU A 470 -12.94 -1.03 -57.57
CA GLU A 470 -11.57 -0.95 -58.09
C GLU A 470 -11.34 -1.97 -59.21
N THR A 471 -11.73 -3.24 -59.02
CA THR A 471 -11.44 -4.30 -60.00
C THR A 471 -12.42 -4.37 -61.17
N ARG A 472 -13.48 -3.55 -61.16
CA ARG A 472 -14.58 -3.63 -62.15
C ARG A 472 -14.14 -3.37 -63.58
N ALA A 473 -13.25 -2.40 -63.80
CA ALA A 473 -12.74 -2.08 -65.13
C ALA A 473 -11.93 -3.24 -65.70
N LEU A 474 -11.01 -3.79 -64.89
CA LEU A 474 -10.21 -4.96 -65.22
C LEU A 474 -11.10 -6.17 -65.56
N VAL A 475 -12.07 -6.49 -64.70
CA VAL A 475 -13.00 -7.61 -64.92
C VAL A 475 -13.74 -7.44 -66.24
N THR A 476 -14.23 -6.24 -66.53
CA THR A 476 -14.98 -5.95 -67.77
C THR A 476 -14.09 -6.18 -69.00
N GLN A 477 -12.83 -5.73 -68.96
CA GLN A 477 -11.87 -5.91 -70.04
C GLN A 477 -11.56 -7.39 -70.29
N VAL A 478 -11.34 -8.17 -69.23
CA VAL A 478 -11.05 -9.60 -69.31
C VAL A 478 -12.25 -10.36 -69.86
N CYS A 479 -13.46 -10.06 -69.39
CA CYS A 479 -14.69 -10.68 -69.89
C CYS A 479 -14.86 -10.43 -71.40
N GLN A 480 -14.65 -9.21 -71.87
CA GLN A 480 -14.73 -8.89 -73.29
C GLN A 480 -13.71 -9.70 -74.11
N ARG A 481 -12.47 -9.80 -73.63
CA ARG A 481 -11.43 -10.59 -74.29
C ARG A 481 -11.80 -12.07 -74.36
N VAL A 482 -12.36 -12.62 -73.28
CA VAL A 482 -12.85 -14.00 -73.22
C VAL A 482 -13.98 -14.23 -74.22
N GLU A 483 -14.96 -13.32 -74.30
CA GLU A 483 -16.06 -13.38 -75.27
C GLU A 483 -15.55 -13.42 -76.71
N ASP A 484 -14.60 -12.54 -77.06
CA ASP A 484 -14.02 -12.45 -78.40
C ASP A 484 -13.26 -13.74 -78.78
N VAL A 485 -12.39 -14.24 -77.89
CA VAL A 485 -11.62 -15.46 -78.14
C VAL A 485 -12.54 -16.68 -78.21
N TRP A 486 -13.54 -16.77 -77.33
CA TRP A 486 -14.51 -17.86 -77.32
C TRP A 486 -15.28 -17.97 -78.63
N LEU A 487 -15.75 -16.83 -79.17
CA LEU A 487 -16.44 -16.80 -80.45
C LEU A 487 -15.55 -17.33 -81.58
N MET A 488 -14.31 -16.85 -81.66
CA MET A 488 -13.36 -17.26 -82.70
C MET A 488 -13.00 -18.76 -82.59
N VAL A 489 -12.74 -19.25 -81.38
CA VAL A 489 -12.45 -20.67 -81.10
C VAL A 489 -13.64 -21.55 -81.50
N SER A 490 -14.86 -21.12 -81.17
CA SER A 490 -16.10 -21.84 -81.52
C SER A 490 -16.29 -21.94 -83.04
N VAL A 491 -16.01 -20.87 -83.78
CA VAL A 491 -16.07 -20.85 -85.26
C VAL A 491 -14.98 -21.76 -85.87
N LYS A 492 -13.74 -21.70 -85.36
CA LYS A 492 -12.66 -22.59 -85.81
C LYS A 492 -13.01 -24.05 -85.57
N ARG A 493 -13.53 -24.39 -84.38
CA ARG A 493 -14.02 -25.73 -84.04
C ARG A 493 -15.07 -26.22 -85.02
N ALA A 494 -16.13 -25.45 -85.26
CA ALA A 494 -17.19 -25.82 -86.19
C ALA A 494 -16.67 -26.03 -87.62
N THR A 495 -15.64 -25.30 -88.02
CA THR A 495 -14.99 -25.45 -89.33
C THR A 495 -14.16 -26.74 -89.40
N LEU A 496 -13.37 -27.05 -88.36
CA LEU A 496 -12.57 -28.27 -88.27
C LEU A 496 -13.44 -29.53 -88.16
N VAL A 497 -14.53 -29.50 -87.40
CA VAL A 497 -15.52 -30.60 -87.34
C VAL A 497 -16.13 -30.86 -88.72
N ARG A 498 -16.52 -29.80 -89.44
CA ARG A 498 -17.04 -29.92 -90.81
C ARG A 498 -15.99 -30.46 -91.78
N ALA A 499 -14.72 -30.09 -91.62
CA ALA A 499 -13.62 -30.59 -92.45
C ALA A 499 -13.34 -32.08 -92.17
N ALA A 500 -13.36 -32.51 -90.90
CA ALA A 500 -13.16 -33.89 -90.48
C ALA A 500 -14.31 -34.83 -90.90
N ALA A 501 -15.53 -34.30 -91.03
CA ALA A 501 -16.71 -35.05 -91.46
C ALA A 501 -16.85 -35.22 -93.00
N ARG A 502 -15.97 -34.62 -93.81
CA ARG A 502 -16.01 -34.79 -95.27
C ARG A 502 -15.46 -36.18 -95.65
N PRO A 503 -16.22 -37.03 -96.38
CA PRO A 503 -15.71 -38.31 -96.85
C PRO A 503 -14.56 -38.11 -97.84
N ALA A 504 -13.55 -38.99 -97.80
CA ALA A 504 -12.41 -38.95 -98.72
C ALA A 504 -12.91 -38.99 -100.17
N ARG A 505 -12.50 -38.01 -101.00
CA ARG A 505 -12.88 -37.97 -102.42
C ARG A 505 -12.34 -39.23 -103.12
N PRO A 506 -13.11 -39.84 -104.05
CA PRO A 506 -12.60 -40.93 -104.87
C PRO A 506 -11.40 -40.44 -105.68
N VAL A 507 -10.28 -41.16 -105.61
CA VAL A 507 -9.09 -40.86 -106.40
C VAL A 507 -9.42 -41.16 -107.86
N GLN A 508 -9.54 -40.12 -108.68
CA GLN A 508 -9.71 -40.26 -110.13
C GLN A 508 -8.34 -40.41 -110.77
N THR A 509 -8.01 -41.60 -111.24
CA THR A 509 -6.76 -41.88 -111.98
C THR A 509 -6.78 -41.20 -113.34
N VAL A 510 -5.84 -40.30 -113.62
CA VAL A 510 -5.66 -39.64 -114.91
C VAL A 510 -4.74 -40.49 -115.81
N PRO A 511 -5.08 -40.78 -117.09
CA PRO A 511 -4.21 -41.56 -117.99
C PRO A 511 -3.06 -40.74 -118.59
N PRO A 512 -1.94 -41.37 -119.00
CA PRO A 512 -0.76 -40.69 -119.53
C PRO A 512 -0.97 -40.18 -120.96
N HIS A 513 -0.50 -38.95 -121.24
CA HIS A 513 -0.55 -38.35 -122.58
C HIS A 513 0.60 -38.88 -123.46
N CYS A 514 0.26 -39.51 -124.60
CA CYS A 514 1.20 -39.99 -125.62
C CYS A 514 1.95 -38.87 -126.35
N ALA A 515 3.24 -39.12 -126.62
CA ALA A 515 4.11 -38.33 -127.49
C ALA A 515 3.64 -38.33 -128.96
N ALA A 516 3.76 -37.19 -129.65
CA ALA A 516 3.55 -37.07 -131.08
C ALA A 516 4.86 -37.30 -131.87
N PRO A 517 4.82 -37.84 -133.11
CA PRO A 517 6.00 -38.25 -133.90
C PRO A 517 6.58 -37.11 -134.77
N PRO A 518 7.79 -37.28 -135.35
CA PRO A 518 8.50 -36.21 -136.07
C PRO A 518 8.14 -36.16 -137.57
N PRO A 519 8.37 -35.02 -138.26
CA PRO A 519 8.52 -35.00 -139.70
C PRO A 519 9.98 -34.79 -140.14
N SER A 520 10.30 -35.50 -141.21
CA SER A 520 11.57 -35.60 -141.94
C SER A 520 11.85 -34.46 -142.92
N ASN A 521 13.13 -34.10 -143.04
CA ASN A 521 13.90 -33.53 -144.17
C ASN A 521 13.17 -33.00 -145.42
N GLN A 522 13.58 -31.80 -145.88
CA GLN A 522 14.30 -31.64 -147.16
C GLN A 522 14.88 -30.22 -147.34
N ASN A 523 16.12 -30.17 -147.83
CA ASN A 523 16.87 -29.00 -148.32
C ASN A 523 16.19 -28.36 -149.54
N TRP A 524 16.31 -27.04 -149.72
CA TRP A 524 17.10 -26.31 -150.74
C TRP A 524 17.21 -24.84 -150.34
#